data_AF-A0A177LW94-F1
#
_entry.id   AF-A0A177LW94-F1
#
_cell.length_a   1.000
_cell.length_b   1.000
_cell.length_c   1.000
_cell.angle_alpha   90.00
_cell.angle_beta   90.00
_cell.angle_gamma   90.00
#
_symmetry.space_group_name_H-M   'P 1'
#
loop_
_entity.id
_entity.type
_entity.pdbx_description
1 polymer ?
#
loop_
_entity_poly.entity_id
_entity_poly.type
_entity_poly.pdbx_seq_one_letter_code
_entity_poly.pdbx_strand_id
1 'polypeptide(L)'
;MRLFLFIALFINTSVALSETLEGFVVSVHDGDTVTLLLANKSQVKIRLAQIDAPESDQAFGQKSKQALATMVFNKNVKVEKETVDKYGRTVGTIFVDSLDANREQIRQGMAWAYRQYLHDQSLIQDEENAKQSKIGLWSDPNPIPPWEYRHSKKGQQQNSPPRNVSTAIEKPSDNQCGAKRYCKEMTSCDEAKVYLSQCGLSRLDGDGDGVPCEKLCNSW
;
A
#
# COMPACT_ATOMS: atom_id res chain seq x y z
N MET A 1 50.56 23.18 50.81
CA MET A 1 49.17 23.53 50.45
C MET A 1 49.02 23.37 48.94
N ARG A 2 48.41 22.28 48.45
CA ARG A 2 48.24 22.03 47.00
C ARG A 2 46.88 22.56 46.55
N LEU A 3 46.90 23.54 45.65
CA LEU A 3 45.71 24.18 45.10
C LEU A 3 45.10 23.29 44.01
N PHE A 4 43.95 22.67 44.27
CA PHE A 4 43.23 21.89 43.26
C PHE A 4 42.42 22.84 42.35
N LEU A 5 42.88 22.98 41.12
CA LEU A 5 42.21 23.72 40.05
C LEU A 5 41.07 22.87 39.49
N PHE A 6 39.84 23.16 39.89
CA PHE A 6 38.64 22.54 39.31
C PHE A 6 38.39 23.13 37.91
N ILE A 7 38.81 22.41 36.87
CA ILE A 7 38.45 22.72 35.49
C ILE A 7 36.99 22.27 35.28
N ALA A 8 36.08 23.23 35.21
CA ALA A 8 34.68 22.98 34.89
C ALA A 8 34.53 22.60 33.42
N LEU A 9 34.44 21.31 33.13
CA LEU A 9 34.22 20.78 31.78
C LEU A 9 32.76 21.05 31.37
N PHE A 10 32.52 22.15 30.65
CA PHE A 10 31.20 22.45 30.07
C PHE A 10 30.86 21.45 28.96
N ILE A 11 30.09 20.42 29.34
CA ILE A 11 29.54 19.43 28.40
C ILE A 11 28.49 20.15 27.54
N ASN A 12 28.87 20.51 26.31
CA ASN A 12 27.97 21.08 25.32
C ASN A 12 27.10 19.96 24.76
N THR A 13 25.99 19.65 25.44
CA THR A 13 24.97 18.73 24.93
C THR A 13 24.14 19.45 23.88
N SER A 14 24.50 19.27 22.61
CA SER A 14 23.68 19.70 21.47
C SER A 14 22.34 18.97 21.47
N VAL A 15 21.28 19.66 21.89
CA VAL A 15 19.91 19.15 21.77
C VAL A 15 19.53 19.17 20.29
N ALA A 16 19.54 18.01 19.64
CA ALA A 16 19.03 17.86 18.29
C ALA A 16 17.50 18.03 18.30
N LEU A 17 17.02 19.18 17.86
CA LEU A 17 15.60 19.41 17.64
C LEU A 17 15.17 18.68 16.36
N SER A 18 14.24 17.74 16.49
CA SER A 18 13.54 17.16 15.34
C SER A 18 12.72 18.26 14.66
N GLU A 19 12.80 18.37 13.33
CA GLU A 19 12.00 19.34 12.59
C GLU A 19 10.53 18.89 12.60
N THR A 20 9.65 19.67 13.20
CA THR A 20 8.22 19.37 13.25
C THR A 20 7.43 20.11 12.16
N LEU A 21 6.39 19.46 11.65
CA LEU A 21 5.43 20.03 10.70
C LEU A 21 4.01 19.77 11.19
N GLU A 22 3.21 20.81 11.31
CA GLU A 22 1.80 20.70 11.71
C GLU A 22 0.87 20.97 10.52
N GLY A 23 -0.24 20.22 10.43
CA GLY A 23 -1.23 20.40 9.39
C GLY A 23 -2.47 19.54 9.58
N PHE A 24 -3.49 19.81 8.76
CA PHE A 24 -4.77 19.11 8.78
C PHE A 24 -4.80 18.01 7.71
N VAL A 25 -5.15 16.77 8.08
CA VAL A 25 -5.19 15.66 7.11
C VAL A 25 -6.40 15.79 6.20
N VAL A 26 -6.16 16.10 4.93
CA VAL A 26 -7.19 16.25 3.88
C VAL A 26 -7.34 15.04 2.96
N SER A 27 -6.38 14.10 2.98
CA SER A 27 -6.48 12.85 2.20
C SER A 27 -5.61 11.74 2.80
N VAL A 28 -6.08 10.50 2.68
CA VAL A 28 -5.34 9.28 2.97
C VAL A 28 -5.32 8.45 1.69
N HIS A 29 -4.12 8.18 1.16
CA HIS A 29 -3.96 7.54 -0.15
C HIS A 29 -4.00 6.02 -0.02
N ASP A 30 -3.28 5.50 0.94
CA ASP A 30 -3.07 4.07 1.25
C ASP A 30 -2.82 3.92 2.76
N GLY A 31 -2.23 2.80 3.20
CA GLY A 31 -1.95 2.53 4.62
C GLY A 31 -0.70 3.21 5.21
N ASP A 32 0.07 3.97 4.42
CA ASP A 32 1.28 4.66 4.90
C ASP A 32 1.51 6.06 4.28
N THR A 33 0.60 6.56 3.44
CA THR A 33 0.73 7.86 2.76
C THR A 33 -0.51 8.74 2.94
N VAL A 34 -0.30 9.98 3.40
CA VAL A 34 -1.36 10.99 3.60
C VAL A 34 -1.02 12.32 2.93
N THR A 35 -1.98 13.25 2.90
CA THR A 35 -1.76 14.65 2.50
C THR A 35 -2.26 15.58 3.60
N LEU A 36 -1.38 16.49 4.02
CA LEU A 36 -1.69 17.56 4.94
C LEU A 36 -1.96 18.86 4.18
N LEU A 37 -2.95 19.61 4.64
CA LEU A 37 -3.12 21.03 4.35
C LEU A 37 -2.44 21.83 5.47
N LEU A 38 -1.47 22.67 5.09
CA LEU A 38 -0.73 23.52 6.01
C LEU A 38 -1.43 24.87 6.22
N ALA A 39 -1.04 25.62 7.26
CA ALA A 39 -1.62 26.93 7.58
C ALA A 39 -1.52 27.96 6.43
N ASN A 40 -0.48 27.87 5.59
CA ASN A 40 -0.30 28.70 4.39
C ASN A 40 -1.14 28.22 3.18
N LYS A 41 -2.04 27.25 3.37
CA LYS A 41 -2.89 26.59 2.36
C LYS A 41 -2.15 25.75 1.31
N SER A 42 -0.83 25.52 1.46
CA SER A 42 -0.13 24.52 0.63
C SER A 42 -0.46 23.11 1.09
N GLN A 43 -0.32 22.14 0.18
CA GLN A 43 -0.46 20.72 0.50
C GLN A 43 0.90 20.02 0.48
N VAL A 44 1.13 19.13 1.44
CA VAL A 44 2.35 18.30 1.51
C VAL A 44 1.96 16.84 1.67
N LYS A 45 2.58 15.96 0.87
CA LYS A 45 2.46 14.51 1.03
C LYS A 45 3.43 14.01 2.10
N ILE A 46 2.90 13.25 3.05
CA ILE A 46 3.65 12.60 4.11
C ILE A 46 3.64 11.10 3.85
N ARG A 47 4.81 10.47 3.88
CA ARG A 47 4.99 9.02 3.97
C ARG A 47 5.36 8.69 5.42
N LEU A 48 4.59 7.84 6.06
CA LEU A 48 4.87 7.36 7.42
C LEU A 48 6.26 6.71 7.43
N ALA A 49 7.15 7.18 8.29
CA ALA A 49 8.49 6.63 8.48
C ALA A 49 8.46 5.21 9.02
N GLN A 50 9.53 4.46 8.75
CA GLN A 50 9.88 3.15 9.34
C GLN A 50 8.88 1.98 9.12
N ILE A 51 7.74 2.21 8.49
CA ILE A 51 6.75 1.18 8.16
C ILE A 51 6.60 0.99 6.64
N ASP A 52 5.99 -0.11 6.22
CA ASP A 52 5.58 -0.37 4.84
C ASP A 52 4.19 -1.03 4.87
N ALA A 53 3.18 -0.35 4.33
CA ALA A 53 1.80 -0.84 4.28
C ALA A 53 1.54 -1.66 3.00
N PRO A 54 0.54 -2.57 3.00
CA PRO A 54 0.18 -3.27 1.77
C PRO A 54 -0.32 -2.27 0.72
N GLU A 55 0.10 -2.48 -0.53
CA GLU A 55 -0.33 -1.66 -1.67
C GLU A 55 -1.86 -1.66 -1.81
N SER A 56 -2.43 -0.62 -2.42
CA SER A 56 -3.90 -0.47 -2.51
C SER A 56 -4.63 -1.66 -3.17
N ASP A 57 -3.95 -2.41 -4.04
CA ASP A 57 -4.45 -3.61 -4.73
C ASP A 57 -3.87 -4.94 -4.17
N GLN A 58 -3.11 -4.87 -3.08
CA GLN A 58 -2.63 -6.01 -2.31
C GLN A 58 -3.69 -6.44 -1.27
N ALA A 59 -3.63 -7.70 -0.84
CA ALA A 59 -4.39 -8.16 0.32
C ALA A 59 -4.14 -7.21 1.52
N PHE A 60 -5.21 -6.90 2.26
CA PHE A 60 -5.24 -5.92 3.35
C PHE A 60 -4.97 -4.44 2.99
N GLY A 61 -4.62 -4.07 1.75
CA GLY A 61 -4.35 -2.67 1.36
C GLY A 61 -5.46 -1.69 1.75
N GLN A 62 -6.71 -2.00 1.38
CA GLN A 62 -7.87 -1.17 1.74
C GLN A 62 -8.18 -1.16 3.24
N LYS A 63 -7.93 -2.27 3.97
CA LYS A 63 -8.11 -2.34 5.42
C LYS A 63 -7.06 -1.46 6.13
N SER A 64 -5.83 -1.51 5.67
CA SER A 64 -4.71 -0.71 6.19
C SER A 64 -4.92 0.78 5.97
N LYS A 65 -5.39 1.17 4.77
CA LYS A 65 -5.86 2.52 4.48
C LYS A 65 -6.98 2.98 5.42
N GLN A 66 -7.97 2.12 5.67
CA GLN A 66 -9.11 2.44 6.55
C GLN A 66 -8.67 2.61 8.02
N ALA A 67 -7.73 1.78 8.49
CA ALA A 67 -7.16 1.91 9.83
C ALA A 67 -6.43 3.26 10.00
N LEU A 68 -5.54 3.61 9.08
CA LEU A 68 -4.87 4.91 9.07
C LEU A 68 -5.88 6.06 9.01
N ALA A 69 -6.88 5.98 8.12
CA ALA A 69 -7.91 7.02 8.01
C ALA A 69 -8.72 7.21 9.31
N THR A 70 -9.07 6.11 9.99
CA THR A 70 -9.76 6.17 11.31
C THR A 70 -8.92 6.91 12.35
N MET A 71 -7.60 6.72 12.31
CA MET A 71 -6.66 7.40 13.20
C MET A 71 -6.46 8.88 12.86
N VAL A 72 -6.23 9.24 11.59
CA VAL A 72 -5.68 10.56 11.23
C VAL A 72 -6.57 11.44 10.34
N PHE A 73 -7.53 10.89 9.59
CA PHE A 73 -8.31 11.67 8.61
C PHE A 73 -9.18 12.73 9.28
N ASN A 74 -9.24 13.93 8.68
CA ASN A 74 -10.02 15.07 9.17
C ASN A 74 -9.62 15.52 10.60
N LYS A 75 -8.33 15.39 10.95
CA LYS A 75 -7.73 15.83 12.22
C LYS A 75 -6.50 16.71 11.95
N ASN A 76 -6.17 17.56 12.92
CA ASN A 76 -4.85 18.20 12.98
C ASN A 76 -3.84 17.18 13.49
N VAL A 77 -2.64 17.17 12.90
CA VAL A 77 -1.54 16.27 13.28
C VAL A 77 -0.22 17.02 13.36
N LYS A 78 0.67 16.52 14.21
CA LYS A 78 2.09 16.89 14.24
C LYS A 78 2.88 15.78 13.55
N VAL A 79 3.74 16.14 12.61
CA VAL A 79 4.69 15.23 11.96
C VAL A 79 6.08 15.54 12.48
N GLU A 80 6.75 14.55 13.06
CA GLU A 80 8.17 14.59 13.34
C GLU A 80 8.92 14.12 12.09
N LYS A 81 9.61 15.03 11.41
CA LYS A 81 10.19 14.79 10.08
C LYS A 81 11.54 14.09 10.23
N GLU A 82 11.72 13.02 9.48
CA GLU A 82 13.01 12.31 9.38
C GLU A 82 13.79 12.75 8.13
N THR A 83 13.12 12.84 6.97
CA THR A 83 13.77 13.20 5.69
C THR A 83 12.76 13.58 4.60
N VAL A 84 13.23 13.78 3.37
CA VAL A 84 12.41 13.87 2.15
C VAL A 84 12.87 12.77 1.20
N ASP A 85 11.94 11.96 0.69
CA ASP A 85 12.27 10.87 -0.22
C ASP A 85 12.54 11.34 -1.66
N LYS A 86 13.05 10.42 -2.50
CA LYS A 86 13.33 10.69 -3.92
C LYS A 86 12.09 11.02 -4.78
N TYR A 87 10.88 10.87 -4.23
CA TYR A 87 9.62 11.24 -4.86
C TYR A 87 9.08 12.60 -4.37
N GLY A 88 9.83 13.30 -3.50
CA GLY A 88 9.46 14.59 -2.92
C GLY A 88 8.44 14.49 -1.78
N ARG A 89 8.19 13.30 -1.22
CA ARG A 89 7.36 13.13 -0.03
C ARG A 89 8.17 13.42 1.22
N THR A 90 7.60 14.14 2.17
CA THR A 90 8.19 14.22 3.52
C THR A 90 8.04 12.85 4.18
N VAL A 91 9.09 12.32 4.77
CA VAL A 91 9.08 11.08 5.54
C VAL A 91 9.10 11.44 7.03
N GLY A 92 8.19 10.88 7.83
CA GLY A 92 8.13 11.21 9.26
C GLY A 92 7.10 10.40 10.04
N THR A 93 7.09 10.61 11.36
CA THR A 93 6.14 9.98 12.28
C THR A 93 4.96 10.91 12.54
N ILE A 94 3.74 10.41 12.33
CA ILE A 94 2.51 11.21 12.48
C ILE A 94 1.93 10.98 13.88
N PHE A 95 1.77 12.08 14.61
CA PHE A 95 1.14 12.12 15.93
C PHE A 95 -0.23 12.81 15.86
N VAL A 96 -1.25 12.11 16.36
CA VAL A 96 -2.57 12.67 16.71
C VAL A 96 -2.61 12.77 18.23
N ASP A 97 -2.54 13.97 18.77
CA ASP A 97 -2.29 14.21 20.20
C ASP A 97 -1.03 13.46 20.69
N SER A 98 -1.19 12.36 21.43
CA SER A 98 -0.11 11.48 21.89
C SER A 98 -0.02 10.13 21.14
N LEU A 99 -0.93 9.86 20.19
CA LEU A 99 -0.97 8.62 19.42
C LEU A 99 0.02 8.67 18.24
N ASP A 100 1.04 7.81 18.28
CA ASP A 100 1.92 7.48 17.16
C ASP A 100 1.16 6.59 16.15
N ALA A 101 0.72 7.18 15.03
CA ALA A 101 -0.03 6.48 14.00
C ALA A 101 0.81 5.46 13.23
N ASN A 102 2.15 5.62 13.19
CA ASN A 102 3.05 4.69 12.49
C ASN A 102 3.15 3.38 13.25
N ARG A 103 3.41 3.46 14.56
CA ARG A 103 3.44 2.31 15.46
C ARG A 103 2.08 1.64 15.56
N GLU A 104 1.01 2.42 15.59
CA GLU A 104 -0.33 1.87 15.70
C GLU A 104 -0.77 1.10 14.43
N GLN A 105 -0.33 1.51 13.23
CA GLN A 105 -0.49 0.68 12.01
C GLN A 105 0.19 -0.70 12.15
N ILE A 106 1.34 -0.80 12.82
CA ILE A 106 1.98 -2.11 13.08
C ILE A 106 1.18 -2.92 14.10
N ARG A 107 0.77 -2.30 15.22
CA ARG A 107 0.00 -2.96 16.29
C ARG A 107 -1.34 -3.51 15.83
N GLN A 108 -2.02 -2.80 14.93
CA GLN A 108 -3.26 -3.25 14.31
C GLN A 108 -3.05 -4.28 13.19
N GLY A 109 -1.81 -4.72 12.94
CA GLY A 109 -1.49 -5.65 11.86
C GLY A 109 -1.84 -5.08 10.49
N MET A 110 -1.60 -3.79 10.28
CA MET A 110 -1.92 -3.06 9.04
C MET A 110 -0.67 -2.62 8.26
N ALA A 111 0.52 -2.70 8.87
CA ALA A 111 1.79 -2.47 8.20
C ALA A 111 2.88 -3.38 8.75
N TRP A 112 3.95 -3.55 7.97
CA TRP A 112 5.19 -4.21 8.36
C TRP A 112 6.19 -3.18 8.89
N ALA A 113 7.03 -3.55 9.86
CA ALA A 113 8.18 -2.76 10.28
C ALA A 113 9.30 -2.86 9.23
N TYR A 114 9.56 -1.77 8.49
CA TYR A 114 10.34 -1.78 7.26
C TYR A 114 11.85 -1.83 7.56
N ARG A 115 12.37 -3.05 7.72
CA ARG A 115 13.74 -3.36 8.18
C ARG A 115 14.86 -2.59 7.48
N GLN A 116 14.70 -2.20 6.22
CA GLN A 116 15.69 -1.42 5.46
C GLN A 116 15.91 0.01 5.99
N TYR A 117 14.88 0.61 6.59
CA TYR A 117 14.87 1.99 7.08
C TYR A 117 14.57 2.09 8.58
N LEU A 118 14.59 0.96 9.28
CA LEU A 118 14.20 0.87 10.68
C LEU A 118 15.35 1.30 11.61
N HIS A 119 15.05 2.23 12.52
CA HIS A 119 15.97 2.63 13.59
C HIS A 119 15.37 2.43 14.99
N ASP A 120 14.04 2.56 15.13
CA ASP A 120 13.32 2.11 16.33
C ASP A 120 13.07 0.60 16.29
N GLN A 121 13.91 -0.14 17.00
CA GLN A 121 13.80 -1.60 17.12
C GLN A 121 12.55 -2.06 17.89
N SER A 122 11.89 -1.20 18.67
CA SER A 122 10.68 -1.59 19.41
C SER A 122 9.49 -1.89 18.48
N LEU A 123 9.49 -1.32 17.26
CA LEU A 123 8.53 -1.64 16.21
C LEU A 123 8.60 -3.11 15.75
N ILE A 124 9.77 -3.78 15.89
CA ILE A 124 9.86 -5.23 15.66
C ILE A 124 9.02 -5.98 16.70
N GLN A 125 9.10 -5.59 17.97
CA GLN A 125 8.33 -6.25 19.03
C GLN A 125 6.83 -5.99 18.89
N ASP A 126 6.43 -4.76 18.54
CA ASP A 126 5.04 -4.44 18.21
C ASP A 126 4.53 -5.32 17.03
N GLU A 127 5.36 -5.57 16.01
CA GLU A 127 5.05 -6.45 14.87
C GLU A 127 4.94 -7.94 15.27
N GLU A 128 5.89 -8.46 16.05
CA GLU A 128 5.86 -9.85 16.53
C GLU A 128 4.65 -10.13 17.46
N ASN A 129 4.26 -9.15 18.28
CA ASN A 129 3.05 -9.25 19.10
C ASN A 129 1.78 -9.35 18.24
N ALA A 130 1.70 -8.57 17.15
CA ALA A 130 0.59 -8.63 16.20
C ALA A 130 0.57 -9.96 15.41
N LYS A 131 1.75 -10.49 15.05
CA LYS A 131 1.91 -11.82 14.42
C LYS A 131 1.40 -12.95 15.32
N GLN A 132 1.90 -13.04 16.55
CA GLN A 132 1.52 -14.07 17.52
C GLN A 132 0.02 -14.04 17.81
N SER A 133 -0.57 -12.83 17.86
CA SER A 133 -2.00 -12.62 18.08
C SER A 133 -2.87 -12.76 16.83
N LYS A 134 -2.28 -13.01 15.65
CA LYS A 134 -2.95 -13.10 14.34
C LYS A 134 -3.82 -11.88 14.00
N ILE A 135 -3.37 -10.69 14.40
CA ILE A 135 -4.11 -9.43 14.21
C ILE A 135 -3.95 -8.95 12.76
N GLY A 136 -5.03 -8.42 12.17
CA GLY A 136 -4.97 -7.77 10.86
C GLY A 136 -4.48 -8.70 9.76
N LEU A 137 -3.47 -8.28 9.01
CA LEU A 137 -2.83 -9.04 7.94
C LEU A 137 -2.23 -10.37 8.42
N TRP A 138 -1.88 -10.49 9.70
CA TRP A 138 -1.35 -11.73 10.30
C TRP A 138 -2.43 -12.79 10.56
N SER A 139 -3.70 -12.52 10.22
CA SER A 139 -4.76 -13.53 10.13
C SER A 139 -4.68 -14.37 8.85
N ASP A 140 -3.98 -13.87 7.82
CA ASP A 140 -3.59 -14.65 6.64
C ASP A 140 -2.51 -15.69 7.03
N PRO A 141 -2.59 -16.96 6.59
CA PRO A 141 -1.53 -17.93 6.81
C PRO A 141 -0.23 -17.62 6.03
N ASN A 142 -0.28 -16.87 4.93
CA ASN A 142 0.87 -16.54 4.08
C ASN A 142 0.88 -15.05 3.66
N PRO A 143 1.00 -14.10 4.62
CA PRO A 143 0.95 -12.67 4.33
C PRO A 143 2.21 -12.23 3.56
N ILE A 144 2.04 -11.85 2.30
CA ILE A 144 3.12 -11.35 1.45
C ILE A 144 3.43 -9.90 1.84
N PRO A 145 4.69 -9.52 2.15
CA PRO A 145 5.05 -8.15 2.45
C PRO A 145 5.11 -7.25 1.20
N PRO A 146 4.96 -5.92 1.33
CA PRO A 146 4.72 -5.05 0.19
C PRO A 146 5.96 -4.93 -0.71
N TRP A 147 7.18 -5.02 -0.15
CA TRP A 147 8.40 -5.09 -0.95
C TRP A 147 8.42 -6.33 -1.87
N GLU A 148 8.03 -7.52 -1.41
CA GLU A 148 7.96 -8.73 -2.24
C GLU A 148 6.85 -8.64 -3.28
N TYR A 149 5.67 -8.14 -2.88
CA TYR A 149 4.55 -7.88 -3.78
C TYR A 149 4.94 -6.93 -4.94
N ARG A 150 5.69 -5.85 -4.64
CA ARG A 150 6.24 -4.93 -5.64
C ARG A 150 7.27 -5.59 -6.58
N HIS A 151 7.98 -6.63 -6.16
CA HIS A 151 8.90 -7.38 -7.03
C HIS A 151 8.18 -8.39 -7.93
N SER A 152 7.14 -9.08 -7.42
CA SER A 152 6.38 -10.05 -8.23
C SER A 152 5.71 -9.38 -9.44
N LYS A 153 5.15 -8.17 -9.28
CA LYS A 153 4.57 -7.40 -10.39
C LYS A 153 5.60 -6.96 -11.45
N LYS A 154 6.84 -6.67 -11.06
CA LYS A 154 7.91 -6.35 -12.02
C LYS A 154 8.28 -7.57 -12.88
N GLY A 155 8.29 -8.77 -12.29
CA GLY A 155 8.46 -10.02 -13.03
C GLY A 155 7.33 -10.29 -14.03
N GLN A 156 6.08 -9.99 -13.67
CA GLN A 156 4.93 -10.11 -14.57
C GLN A 156 4.99 -9.11 -15.75
N GLN A 157 5.54 -7.91 -15.54
CA GLN A 157 5.80 -6.96 -16.63
C GLN A 157 6.95 -7.40 -17.55
N GLN A 158 7.92 -8.18 -17.07
CA GLN A 158 8.99 -8.76 -17.91
C GLN A 158 8.58 -10.07 -18.62
N ASN A 159 7.55 -10.75 -18.13
CA ASN A 159 6.91 -11.89 -18.81
C ASN A 159 5.75 -11.47 -19.74
N SER A 160 5.54 -10.17 -19.96
CA SER A 160 4.76 -9.69 -21.10
C SER A 160 5.61 -9.84 -22.37
N PRO A 161 5.13 -10.52 -23.43
CA PRO A 161 5.97 -10.83 -24.58
C PRO A 161 6.44 -9.54 -25.28
N PRO A 162 7.69 -9.49 -25.77
CA PRO A 162 8.20 -8.33 -26.49
C PRO A 162 7.37 -8.11 -27.78
N ARG A 163 7.05 -6.85 -28.08
CA ARG A 163 6.41 -6.49 -29.34
C ARG A 163 7.36 -6.80 -30.50
N ASN A 164 7.02 -7.86 -31.24
CA ASN A 164 7.61 -8.32 -32.50
C ASN A 164 9.08 -8.78 -32.46
N VAL A 165 9.31 -10.07 -32.72
CA VAL A 165 9.82 -10.57 -34.01
C VAL A 165 9.55 -12.09 -34.11
N SER A 166 9.30 -12.56 -35.34
CA SER A 166 9.05 -13.95 -35.80
C SER A 166 9.97 -15.00 -35.15
N THR A 167 9.55 -16.22 -34.79
CA THR A 167 9.00 -17.31 -35.66
C THR A 167 8.32 -18.44 -34.85
N ALA A 168 7.64 -19.36 -35.54
CA ALA A 168 6.91 -20.54 -35.03
C ALA A 168 7.62 -21.29 -33.87
N ILE A 169 6.93 -21.90 -32.89
CA ILE A 169 5.86 -22.91 -32.98
C ILE A 169 4.91 -22.72 -31.76
N GLU A 170 3.58 -22.85 -31.81
CA GLU A 170 2.66 -23.32 -32.89
C GLU A 170 1.35 -22.47 -32.98
N LYS A 171 0.17 -23.10 -33.12
CA LYS A 171 -1.17 -22.48 -33.14
C LYS A 171 -2.24 -23.36 -32.47
N PRO A 172 -3.06 -22.85 -31.52
CA PRO A 172 -4.49 -23.15 -31.51
C PRO A 172 -5.13 -22.53 -32.76
N SER A 173 -6.11 -23.21 -33.35
CA SER A 173 -6.63 -22.83 -34.67
C SER A 173 -7.46 -21.54 -34.69
N ASP A 174 -7.37 -20.89 -35.85
CA ASP A 174 -8.07 -19.67 -36.26
C ASP A 174 -9.59 -19.91 -36.36
N ASN A 175 -10.32 -19.86 -35.22
CA ASN A 175 -11.79 -19.82 -35.18
C ASN A 175 -12.45 -19.54 -33.80
N GLN A 176 -11.70 -19.23 -32.74
CA GLN A 176 -12.24 -19.23 -31.36
C GLN A 176 -13.28 -18.13 -31.06
N CYS A 177 -13.30 -17.06 -31.87
CA CYS A 177 -14.27 -15.97 -31.79
C CYS A 177 -15.20 -15.98 -33.01
N GLY A 178 -16.21 -16.85 -32.98
CA GLY A 178 -17.14 -17.04 -34.09
C GLY A 178 -18.06 -15.84 -34.35
N ALA A 179 -19.03 -16.03 -35.25
CA ALA A 179 -20.02 -15.00 -35.59
C ALA A 179 -21.02 -14.69 -34.46
N LYS A 180 -20.97 -15.39 -33.32
CA LYS A 180 -21.82 -15.14 -32.15
C LYS A 180 -21.59 -13.73 -31.61
N ARG A 181 -22.67 -13.04 -31.29
CA ARG A 181 -22.65 -11.66 -30.82
C ARG A 181 -23.48 -11.46 -29.54
N TYR A 182 -24.47 -12.27 -29.22
CA TYR A 182 -25.38 -12.01 -28.10
C TYR A 182 -25.43 -13.18 -27.12
N CYS A 183 -25.76 -12.90 -25.86
CA CYS A 183 -25.84 -13.92 -24.79
C CYS A 183 -26.75 -15.11 -25.12
N LYS A 184 -27.86 -14.87 -25.84
CA LYS A 184 -28.78 -15.93 -26.32
C LYS A 184 -28.14 -16.95 -27.27
N GLU A 185 -26.94 -16.68 -27.76
CA GLU A 185 -26.19 -17.54 -28.69
C GLU A 185 -25.11 -18.35 -27.97
N MET A 186 -24.82 -18.04 -26.70
CA MET A 186 -23.85 -18.76 -25.86
C MET A 186 -24.53 -19.97 -25.20
N THR A 187 -23.83 -21.10 -25.15
CA THR A 187 -24.34 -22.36 -24.59
C THR A 187 -23.87 -22.60 -23.16
N SER A 188 -22.88 -21.85 -22.67
CA SER A 188 -22.43 -21.90 -21.27
C SER A 188 -21.86 -20.57 -20.79
N CYS A 189 -21.78 -20.40 -19.47
CA CYS A 189 -21.13 -19.26 -18.83
C CYS A 189 -19.63 -19.17 -19.19
N ASP A 190 -18.93 -20.30 -19.31
CA ASP A 190 -17.50 -20.29 -19.63
C ASP A 190 -17.24 -19.94 -21.10
N GLU A 191 -18.14 -20.30 -22.02
CA GLU A 191 -18.13 -19.77 -23.40
C GLU A 191 -18.30 -18.23 -23.37
N ALA A 192 -19.27 -17.72 -22.61
CA ALA A 192 -19.48 -16.27 -22.50
C ALA A 192 -18.26 -15.52 -21.94
N LYS A 193 -17.59 -16.06 -20.91
CA LYS A 193 -16.33 -15.51 -20.34
C LYS A 193 -15.20 -15.46 -21.37
N VAL A 194 -15.05 -16.50 -22.20
CA VAL A 194 -14.08 -16.51 -23.31
C VAL A 194 -14.41 -15.41 -24.31
N TYR A 195 -15.68 -15.22 -24.70
CA TYR A 195 -16.06 -14.15 -25.63
C TYR A 195 -15.90 -12.74 -25.05
N LEU A 196 -16.14 -12.54 -23.74
CA LEU A 196 -15.89 -11.25 -23.10
C LEU A 196 -14.39 -10.93 -23.07
N SER A 197 -13.58 -11.85 -22.55
CA SER A 197 -12.15 -11.61 -22.26
C SER A 197 -11.22 -11.76 -23.46
N GLN A 198 -11.46 -12.74 -24.34
CA GLN A 198 -10.57 -13.06 -25.48
C GLN A 198 -11.09 -12.45 -26.79
N CYS A 199 -12.41 -12.37 -26.97
CA CYS A 199 -13.02 -11.76 -28.15
C CYS A 199 -13.41 -10.27 -27.96
N GLY A 200 -13.10 -9.68 -26.80
CA GLY A 200 -13.34 -8.27 -26.49
C GLY A 200 -14.82 -7.85 -26.53
N LEU A 201 -15.74 -8.80 -26.30
CA LEU A 201 -17.15 -8.62 -26.60
C LEU A 201 -17.92 -7.95 -25.44
N SER A 202 -17.48 -6.76 -25.04
CA SER A 202 -17.94 -6.01 -23.85
C SER A 202 -19.45 -5.96 -23.64
N ARG A 203 -20.24 -5.84 -24.71
CA ARG A 203 -21.72 -5.86 -24.67
C ARG A 203 -22.38 -7.20 -24.29
N LEU A 204 -21.61 -8.20 -23.85
CA LEU A 204 -22.11 -9.37 -23.12
C LEU A 204 -22.19 -9.12 -21.61
N ASP A 205 -21.43 -8.15 -21.10
CA ASP A 205 -21.37 -7.70 -19.71
C ASP A 205 -22.20 -6.40 -19.63
N GLY A 206 -23.44 -6.51 -19.16
CA GLY A 206 -24.45 -5.46 -19.30
C GLY A 206 -24.36 -4.35 -18.24
N ASP A 207 -23.88 -4.68 -17.05
CA ASP A 207 -23.69 -3.77 -15.92
C ASP A 207 -22.22 -3.42 -15.64
N GLY A 208 -21.27 -4.12 -16.29
CA GLY A 208 -19.84 -3.80 -16.27
C GLY A 208 -19.08 -4.40 -15.10
N ASP A 209 -19.61 -5.47 -14.47
CA ASP A 209 -19.00 -6.12 -13.31
C ASP A 209 -17.93 -7.17 -13.69
N GLY A 210 -17.80 -7.49 -14.98
CA GLY A 210 -16.89 -8.50 -15.53
C GLY A 210 -17.49 -9.89 -15.71
N VAL A 211 -18.78 -10.09 -15.40
CA VAL A 211 -19.52 -11.35 -15.53
C VAL A 211 -20.47 -11.27 -16.74
N PRO A 212 -20.11 -11.84 -17.90
CA PRO A 212 -20.95 -11.74 -19.09
C PRO A 212 -22.19 -12.63 -18.96
N CYS A 213 -23.30 -12.19 -19.53
CA CYS A 213 -24.52 -12.97 -19.70
C CYS A 213 -25.06 -13.46 -18.35
N GLU A 214 -25.51 -12.51 -17.54
CA GLU A 214 -25.93 -12.64 -16.15
C GLU A 214 -26.98 -13.76 -15.98
N LYS A 215 -27.90 -13.93 -16.94
CA LYS A 215 -28.91 -15.01 -16.94
C LYS A 215 -28.38 -16.42 -17.21
N LEU A 216 -27.16 -16.54 -17.74
CA LEU A 216 -26.43 -17.81 -17.97
C LEU A 216 -25.33 -18.04 -16.93
N CYS A 217 -24.79 -16.98 -16.32
CA CYS A 217 -23.72 -17.07 -15.33
C CYS A 217 -24.20 -17.02 -13.86
N ASN A 218 -25.39 -16.49 -13.57
CA ASN A 218 -25.95 -16.43 -12.21
C ASN A 218 -27.09 -17.44 -11.97
N SER A 219 -27.28 -18.42 -12.86
CA SER A 219 -28.18 -19.55 -12.64
C SER A 219 -27.48 -20.65 -11.84
N TRP A 220 -27.87 -20.80 -10.57
CA TRP A 220 -27.54 -21.93 -9.69
C TRP A 220 -28.50 -23.10 -9.90
#